data_AF-A0A1G3V1W3-F1
#
_entry.id   AF-A0A1G3V1W3-F1
#
_cell.length_a   1.000
_cell.length_b   1.000
_cell.length_c   1.000
_cell.angle_alpha   90.00
_cell.angle_beta   90.00
_cell.angle_gamma   90.00
#
_symmetry.space_group_name_H-M   'P 1'
#
loop_
_entity.id
_entity.type
_entity.pdbx_description
1 polymer ?
#
loop_
_entity_poly.entity_id
_entity_poly.type
_entity_poly.pdbx_seq_one_letter_code
_entity_poly.pdbx_strand_id
1 'polypeptide(L)'
;MTIFRFQSGILGYLGSNYCSPKANFIHVYGTKANLLCNVTLPNVPFAEYLKMWPSADRFTQLVMSDLKGMGGKEIPLPVGDAILEEVDEFADCIRTGAKPETDGQSALAALALIRAAIESAQTGEQVSLKAQEG
;
A
#
# COMPACT_ATOMS: atom_id res chain seq x y z
N MET A 1 -10.57 10.21 6.82
CA MET A 1 -10.49 8.83 7.33
C MET A 1 -11.39 7.97 6.48
N THR A 2 -10.91 6.82 6.01
CA THR A 2 -11.69 5.93 5.15
C THR A 2 -11.67 4.52 5.72
N ILE A 3 -12.84 3.92 5.92
CA ILE A 3 -13.00 2.51 6.32
C ILE A 3 -13.70 1.80 5.18
N PHE A 4 -13.24 0.61 4.83
CA PHE A 4 -13.79 -0.18 3.74
C PHE A 4 -13.81 -1.66 4.11
N ARG A 5 -14.64 -2.43 3.40
CA ARG A 5 -14.77 -3.87 3.59
C ARG A 5 -14.40 -4.57 2.29
N PHE A 6 -13.45 -5.49 2.36
CA PHE A 6 -13.11 -6.37 1.25
C PHE A 6 -14.25 -7.37 0.98
N GLN A 7 -14.30 -7.96 -0.20
CA GLN A 7 -15.28 -9.01 -0.54
C GLN A 7 -15.22 -10.20 0.43
N SER A 8 -14.03 -10.51 0.98
CA SER A 8 -13.82 -11.54 2.00
C SER A 8 -14.45 -11.22 3.37
N GLY A 9 -14.96 -10.00 3.56
CA GLY A 9 -15.50 -9.52 4.83
C GLY A 9 -14.47 -8.83 5.73
N ILE A 10 -13.17 -8.93 5.41
CA ILE A 10 -12.07 -8.25 6.12
C ILE A 10 -12.29 -6.73 6.06
N LEU A 11 -11.96 -6.04 7.15
CA LEU A 11 -12.02 -4.58 7.22
C LEU A 11 -10.65 -3.98 6.91
N GLY A 12 -10.66 -2.91 6.12
CA GLY A 12 -9.52 -2.05 5.84
C GLY A 12 -9.73 -0.65 6.40
N TYR A 13 -8.65 -0.02 6.82
CA TYR A 13 -8.58 1.38 7.22
C TYR A 13 -7.51 2.08 6.39
N LEU A 14 -7.84 3.24 5.82
CA LEU A 14 -6.92 4.12 5.15
C LEU A 14 -6.95 5.50 5.81
N GLY A 15 -5.83 5.84 6.45
CA GLY A 15 -5.54 7.17 6.95
C GLY A 15 -4.61 7.89 6.00
N SER A 16 -5.05 9.01 5.44
CA SER A 16 -4.21 9.93 4.68
C SER A 16 -4.45 11.33 5.19
N ASN A 17 -3.38 12.10 5.38
CA ASN A 17 -3.44 13.46 5.90
C ASN A 17 -2.27 14.30 5.39
N TYR A 18 -2.48 15.61 5.32
CA TYR A 18 -1.45 16.62 5.02
C TYR A 18 -1.30 17.63 6.17
N CYS A 19 -1.64 17.24 7.40
CA CYS A 19 -1.68 18.12 8.57
C CYS A 19 -0.90 17.60 9.79
N SER A 20 -0.13 16.51 9.62
CA SER A 20 0.80 15.97 10.62
C SER A 20 2.18 15.71 9.99
N PRO A 21 3.20 15.40 10.80
CA PRO A 21 4.42 14.76 10.29
C PRO A 21 4.11 13.51 9.48
N LYS A 22 5.04 13.14 8.57
CA LYS A 22 4.90 12.00 7.66
C LYS A 22 4.73 10.70 8.45
N ALA A 23 3.73 9.91 8.07
CA ALA A 23 3.55 8.54 8.52
C ALA A 23 3.21 7.69 7.29
N ASN A 24 3.97 6.62 7.06
CA ASN A 24 3.72 5.70 5.96
C ASN A 24 3.93 4.27 6.48
N PHE A 25 2.83 3.58 6.75
CA PHE A 25 2.88 2.21 7.24
C PHE A 25 1.65 1.42 6.78
N ILE A 26 1.82 0.11 6.73
CA ILE A 26 0.76 -0.88 6.56
C ILE A 26 0.81 -1.80 7.77
N HIS A 27 -0.31 -1.95 8.46
CA HIS A 27 -0.45 -2.87 9.59
C HIS A 27 -1.50 -3.93 9.26
N VAL A 28 -1.07 -5.18 9.17
CA VAL A 28 -1.92 -6.34 8.91
C VAL A 28 -2.09 -7.14 10.20
N TYR A 29 -3.34 -7.38 10.59
CA TYR A 29 -3.69 -8.13 11.78
C TYR A 29 -4.13 -9.54 11.41
N GLY A 30 -3.44 -10.54 11.94
CA GLY A 30 -3.71 -11.95 11.68
C GLY A 30 -4.11 -12.72 12.93
N THR A 31 -4.62 -13.93 12.76
CA THR A 31 -5.05 -14.78 13.88
C THR A 31 -3.88 -15.41 14.66
N LYS A 32 -2.67 -15.38 14.09
CA LYS A 32 -1.45 -15.97 14.68
C LYS A 32 -0.31 -14.97 14.88
N ALA A 33 -0.30 -13.90 14.08
CA ALA A 33 0.71 -12.85 14.13
C ALA A 33 0.17 -11.58 13.45
N ASN A 34 0.76 -10.44 13.79
CA ASN A 34 0.56 -9.17 13.13
C ASN A 34 1.83 -8.77 12.38
N LEU A 35 1.68 -8.07 11.26
CA LEU A 35 2.78 -7.50 10.48
C LEU A 35 2.65 -5.98 10.45
N LEU A 36 3.72 -5.27 10.79
CA LEU A 36 3.86 -3.84 10.61
C LEU A 36 4.97 -3.58 9.59
N CYS A 37 4.61 -3.07 8.43
CA CYS A 37 5.54 -2.52 7.45
C CYS A 37 5.54 -0.99 7.60
N ASN A 38 6.68 -0.38 7.87
CA ASN A 38 6.80 1.06 8.03
C ASN A 38 7.92 1.61 7.15
N VAL A 39 7.64 2.68 6.41
CA VAL A 39 8.58 3.34 5.50
C VAL A 39 8.90 4.74 6.04
N THR A 40 10.14 4.94 6.48
CA THR A 40 10.58 6.21 7.10
C THR A 40 11.56 6.96 6.20
N LEU A 41 11.04 7.60 5.15
CA LEU A 41 11.87 8.43 4.28
C LEU A 41 12.33 9.73 5.00
N PRO A 42 13.59 10.15 4.82
CA PRO A 42 14.11 11.40 5.37
C PRO A 42 13.30 12.64 5.00
N ASN A 43 13.33 13.63 5.89
CA ASN A 43 12.69 14.92 5.67
C ASN A 43 13.61 15.86 4.88
N VAL A 44 13.60 15.70 3.56
CA VAL A 44 14.38 16.51 2.60
C VAL A 44 13.45 17.30 1.67
N PRO A 45 13.95 18.34 0.97
CA PRO A 45 13.17 19.05 -0.04
C PRO A 45 12.56 18.11 -1.09
N PHE A 46 11.41 18.47 -1.66
CA PHE A 46 10.62 17.58 -2.52
C PHE A 46 11.40 16.97 -3.69
N ALA A 47 12.26 17.74 -4.36
CA ALA A 47 13.08 17.23 -5.46
C ALA A 47 14.09 16.15 -5.01
N GLU A 48 14.66 16.28 -3.82
CA GLU A 48 15.54 15.25 -3.24
C GLU A 48 14.74 14.06 -2.74
N TYR A 49 13.56 14.30 -2.16
CA TYR A 49 12.65 13.25 -1.71
C TYR A 49 12.29 12.29 -2.85
N LEU A 50 12.02 12.80 -4.05
CA LEU A 50 11.71 11.98 -5.22
C LEU A 50 12.85 11.03 -5.60
N LYS A 51 14.11 11.44 -5.41
CA LYS A 51 15.29 10.61 -5.72
C LYS A 51 15.52 9.49 -4.72
N MET A 52 14.81 9.48 -3.58
CA MET A 52 14.98 8.46 -2.54
C MET A 52 14.15 7.19 -2.79
N TRP A 53 13.10 7.28 -3.61
CA TRP A 53 12.19 6.16 -3.89
C TRP A 53 12.87 4.93 -4.48
N PRO A 54 13.85 5.05 -5.39
CA PRO A 54 14.68 3.92 -5.84
C PRO A 54 15.44 3.17 -4.73
N SER A 55 15.47 3.71 -3.51
CA SER A 55 16.11 3.09 -2.35
C SER A 55 15.18 3.04 -1.14
N ALA A 56 13.86 3.05 -1.37
CA ALA A 56 12.84 3.04 -0.31
C ALA A 56 13.00 1.84 0.64
N ASP A 57 13.47 0.69 0.15
CA ASP A 57 13.70 -0.51 0.96
C ASP A 57 14.70 -0.27 2.10
N ARG A 58 15.70 0.59 1.90
CA ARG A 58 16.66 0.96 2.96
C ARG A 58 16.03 1.72 4.12
N PHE A 59 14.83 2.26 3.88
CA PHE A 59 14.03 3.01 4.85
C PHE A 59 12.78 2.22 5.28
N THR A 60 12.67 0.97 4.84
CA THR A 60 11.52 0.10 5.11
C THR A 60 11.87 -0.90 6.20
N GLN A 61 11.03 -0.96 7.23
CA GLN A 61 11.13 -1.97 8.29
C GLN A 61 9.88 -2.84 8.27
N LEU A 62 10.05 -4.16 8.23
CA LEU A 62 8.98 -5.13 8.39
C LEU A 62 9.14 -5.84 9.73
N VAL A 63 8.14 -5.72 10.60
CA VAL A 63 8.13 -6.32 11.93
C VAL A 63 6.96 -7.29 12.07
N MET A 64 7.23 -8.50 12.54
CA MET A 64 6.24 -9.52 12.85
C MET A 64 6.13 -9.74 14.36
N SER A 65 4.91 -9.64 14.89
CA SER A 65 4.61 -9.92 16.30
C SER A 65 3.69 -11.11 16.38
N ASP A 66 4.18 -12.25 16.88
CA ASP A 66 3.36 -13.46 17.07
C ASP A 66 2.69 -13.51 18.46
N LEU A 67 1.83 -14.50 18.68
CA LEU A 67 1.12 -14.69 19.96
C LEU A 67 2.04 -15.02 21.15
N LYS A 68 3.30 -15.39 20.90
CA LYS A 68 4.24 -15.92 21.91
C LYS A 68 5.31 -14.89 22.31
N GLY A 69 5.61 -13.93 21.43
CA GLY A 69 6.76 -13.05 21.51
C GLY A 69 6.47 -11.72 22.20
N MET A 70 7.10 -11.51 23.35
CA MET A 70 7.30 -10.17 23.89
C MET A 70 8.30 -9.42 22.98
N GLY A 71 7.78 -8.52 22.13
CA GLY A 71 8.58 -7.71 21.19
C GLY A 71 8.54 -8.27 19.76
N GLY A 72 8.29 -7.39 18.79
CA GLY A 72 8.22 -7.77 17.38
C GLY A 72 9.58 -8.19 16.82
N LYS A 73 9.57 -9.22 15.96
CA LYS A 73 10.74 -9.71 15.22
C LYS A 73 10.84 -8.98 13.89
N GLU A 74 11.99 -8.36 13.62
CA GLU A 74 12.28 -7.82 12.30
C GLU A 74 12.43 -8.93 11.26
N ILE A 75 11.77 -8.76 10.12
CA ILE A 75 11.84 -9.64 8.96
C ILE A 75 12.74 -8.96 7.92
N PRO A 76 13.86 -9.58 7.53
CA PRO A 76 14.76 -8.98 6.56
C PRO A 76 14.06 -8.86 5.20
N LEU A 77 14.22 -7.70 4.58
CA LEU A 77 13.76 -7.43 3.22
C LEU A 77 14.97 -7.38 2.27
N PRO A 78 14.89 -7.99 1.08
CA PRO A 78 15.88 -7.74 0.04
C PRO A 78 15.82 -6.25 -0.32
N VAL A 79 16.99 -5.67 -0.63
CA VAL A 79 17.06 -4.28 -1.10
C VAL A 79 17.02 -4.29 -2.62
N GLY A 80 16.00 -3.68 -3.18
CA GLY A 80 15.78 -3.50 -4.61
C GLY A 80 15.62 -2.03 -5.01
N ASP A 81 15.30 -1.83 -6.28
CA ASP A 81 14.88 -0.54 -6.85
C ASP A 81 13.50 -0.75 -7.45
N ALA A 82 12.47 -0.54 -6.64
CA ALA A 82 11.08 -0.76 -7.02
C ALA A 82 10.68 0.01 -8.30
N ILE A 83 11.28 1.18 -8.54
CA ILE A 83 10.98 1.97 -9.75
C ILE A 83 11.56 1.31 -11.00
N LEU A 84 12.79 0.80 -10.91
CA LEU A 84 13.39 0.06 -12.02
C LEU A 84 12.68 -1.27 -12.25
N GLU A 85 12.31 -1.98 -11.16
CA GLU A 85 11.58 -3.24 -11.21
C GLU A 85 10.23 -3.09 -11.94
N GLU A 86 9.46 -2.02 -11.66
CA GLU A 86 8.21 -1.72 -12.37
C GLU A 86 8.43 -1.46 -13.88
N VAL A 87 9.51 -0.78 -14.26
CA VAL A 87 9.84 -0.51 -15.67
C VAL A 87 10.29 -1.78 -16.39
N ASP A 88 11.10 -2.61 -15.74
CA ASP A 88 11.56 -3.88 -16.28
C ASP A 88 10.40 -4.85 -16.47
N GLU A 89 9.48 -4.95 -15.49
CA GLU A 89 8.27 -5.75 -15.60
C GLU A 89 7.40 -5.29 -16.79
N PHE A 90 7.23 -3.98 -16.95
CA PHE A 90 6.48 -3.42 -18.06
C PHE A 90 7.11 -3.77 -19.42
N ALA A 91 8.43 -3.64 -19.56
CA ALA A 91 9.16 -4.02 -20.77
C ALA A 91 9.04 -5.53 -21.06
N ASP A 92 9.09 -6.37 -20.04
CA ASP A 92 8.91 -7.81 -20.17
C ASP A 92 7.48 -8.18 -20.57
N CYS A 93 6.46 -7.49 -20.06
CA CYS A 93 5.07 -7.66 -20.50
C CYS A 93 4.90 -7.34 -21.98
N ILE A 94 5.52 -6.26 -22.48
CA ILE A 94 5.51 -5.93 -23.92
C ILE A 94 6.16 -7.05 -24.73
N ARG A 95 7.31 -7.55 -24.29
CA ARG A 95 8.09 -8.56 -25.02
C ARG A 95 7.43 -9.93 -25.05
N THR A 96 6.78 -10.33 -23.95
CA THR A 96 6.28 -11.69 -23.74
C THR A 96 4.77 -11.80 -23.93
N GLY A 97 4.04 -10.69 -23.91
CA GLY A 97 2.58 -10.68 -23.85
C GLY A 97 2.03 -11.09 -22.48
N ALA A 98 2.87 -11.18 -21.45
CA ALA A 98 2.42 -11.42 -20.08
C ALA A 98 1.53 -10.26 -19.59
N LYS A 99 0.63 -10.58 -18.66
CA LYS A 99 -0.23 -9.58 -18.00
C LYS A 99 0.59 -8.85 -16.92
N PRO A 100 0.59 -7.51 -16.89
CA PRO A 100 1.22 -6.76 -15.81
C PRO A 100 0.62 -7.10 -14.44
N GLU A 101 1.44 -7.10 -13.39
CA GLU A 101 1.04 -7.29 -12.00
C GLU A 101 0.01 -6.23 -11.59
N THR A 102 0.28 -4.96 -11.92
CA THR A 102 -0.64 -3.84 -11.74
C THR A 102 -1.14 -3.34 -13.09
N ASP A 103 -2.27 -3.87 -13.54
CA ASP A 103 -2.90 -3.47 -14.81
C ASP A 103 -3.85 -2.26 -14.67
N GLY A 104 -4.43 -1.86 -15.81
CA GLY A 104 -5.40 -0.76 -15.84
C GLY A 104 -6.70 -1.04 -15.07
N GLN A 105 -7.12 -2.30 -14.93
CA GLN A 105 -8.33 -2.64 -14.16
C GLN A 105 -8.07 -2.51 -12.66
N SER A 106 -6.91 -2.96 -12.17
CA SER A 106 -6.46 -2.74 -10.81
C SER A 106 -6.39 -1.24 -10.47
N ALA A 107 -5.90 -0.40 -11.40
CA ALA A 107 -5.91 1.04 -11.23
C ALA A 107 -7.32 1.66 -11.17
N LEU A 108 -8.25 1.18 -12.02
CA LEU A 108 -9.65 1.61 -11.99
C LEU A 108 -10.35 1.21 -10.69
N ALA A 109 -10.07 0.02 -10.15
CA ALA A 109 -10.61 -0.44 -8.88
C ALA A 109 -10.13 0.44 -7.71
N ALA A 110 -8.83 0.79 -7.69
CA ALA A 110 -8.29 1.73 -6.71
C ALA A 110 -8.95 3.11 -6.80
N LEU A 111 -9.11 3.65 -8.03
CA LEU A 111 -9.80 4.92 -8.26
C LEU A 111 -11.27 4.88 -7.81
N ALA A 112 -11.97 3.77 -8.06
CA ALA A 112 -13.36 3.60 -7.64
C ALA A 112 -13.50 3.70 -6.10
N LEU A 113 -12.57 3.10 -5.35
CA LEU A 113 -12.52 3.21 -3.89
C LEU A 113 -12.35 4.68 -3.44
N ILE A 114 -11.42 5.43 -4.05
CA ILE A 114 -11.21 6.84 -3.71
C ILE A 114 -12.48 7.66 -3.97
N ARG A 115 -13.14 7.45 -5.12
CA ARG A 115 -14.38 8.17 -5.46
C ARG A 115 -15.51 7.85 -4.48
N ALA A 116 -15.69 6.57 -4.13
CA ALA A 116 -16.68 6.15 -3.15
C ALA A 116 -16.40 6.71 -1.74
N ALA A 117 -15.13 6.83 -1.35
CA ALA A 117 -14.76 7.45 -0.08
C ALA A 117 -15.11 8.96 -0.06
N ILE A 118 -14.90 9.67 -1.18
CA ILE A 118 -15.29 11.08 -1.32
C ILE A 118 -16.81 11.22 -1.23
N GLU A 119 -17.57 10.39 -1.95
CA GLU A 119 -19.03 10.40 -1.93
C GLU A 119 -19.57 10.10 -0.52
N SER A 120 -19.04 9.06 0.14
CA SER A 120 -19.41 8.70 1.51
C SER A 120 -19.16 9.85 2.49
N ALA A 121 -18.03 10.55 2.36
CA ALA A 121 -17.72 11.70 3.20
C ALA A 121 -18.67 12.90 2.97
N GLN A 122 -19.19 13.07 1.76
CA GLN A 122 -20.12 14.15 1.41
C GLN A 122 -21.55 13.86 1.89
N THR A 123 -21.98 12.60 1.80
CA THR A 123 -23.36 12.19 2.12
C THR A 123 -23.53 11.74 3.57
N GLY A 124 -22.45 11.29 4.21
CA GLY A 124 -22.51 10.63 5.52
C GLY A 124 -22.97 9.16 5.44
N GLU A 125 -23.18 8.63 4.24
CA GLU A 125 -23.72 7.28 4.00
C GLU A 125 -22.66 6.30 3.49
N GLN A 126 -22.92 5.01 3.66
CA GLN A 126 -22.07 3.97 3.09
C GLN A 126 -22.26 3.86 1.58
N VAL A 127 -21.17 3.86 0.81
CA VAL A 127 -21.17 3.63 -0.64
C VAL A 127 -20.72 2.21 -0.94
N SER A 128 -21.50 1.50 -1.77
CA SER A 128 -21.16 0.15 -2.22
C SER A 128 -20.42 0.21 -3.56
N LEU A 129 -19.28 -0.48 -3.64
CA LEU A 129 -18.56 -0.70 -4.89
C LEU A 129 -19.13 -1.93 -5.59
N LYS A 130 -19.41 -1.82 -6.89
CA LYS A 130 -19.68 -3.00 -7.71
C LYS A 130 -18.36 -3.73 -7.94
N ALA A 131 -18.38 -5.06 -7.93
CA ALA A 131 -17.27 -5.83 -8.44
C ALA A 131 -17.08 -5.43 -9.92
N GLN A 132 -15.89 -4.99 -10.30
CA GLN A 132 -15.58 -4.87 -11.72
C GLN A 132 -15.44 -6.30 -12.26
N GLU A 133 -16.28 -6.66 -13.23
CA GLU A 133 -16.08 -7.88 -14.01
C GLU A 133 -14.79 -7.71 -14.82
N GLY A 134 -13.83 -8.60 -14.59
CA GLY A 134 -12.57 -8.67 -15.32
C GLY A 134 -12.63 -9.66 -16.47
#